data_AF-A0AAW2Z607-F1
#
_entry.id   AF-A0AAW2Z607-F1
#
_cell.length_a   1.000
_cell.length_b   1.000
_cell.length_c   1.000
_cell.angle_alpha   90.00
_cell.angle_beta   90.00
_cell.angle_gamma   90.00
#
_symmetry.space_group_name_H-M   'P 1'
#
loop_
_entity.id
_entity.type
_entity.pdbx_description
1 polymer ?
#
loop_
_entity_poly.entity_id
_entity_poly.type
_entity_poly.pdbx_seq_one_letter_code
_entity_poly.pdbx_strand_id
1 'polypeptide(L)'
;MMLYRHMVRDSSWIEREASSGKSLYHDDDIVIVLKEHHEEGDFRRLHVLTFVTTKHQNILSVRDLNESHLPLLISMYNQTTVVLMNLFHIHPKELRCFVHYVPSVFRFHLHFCCTEMIGPNMMIGRAIQFHDIINNISVKPDYYQIVNMTYSLRSDDELFYCFE
;
A
#
# COMPACT_ATOMS: atom_id res chain seq x y z
N MET A 1 12.64 4.17 -17.62
CA MET A 1 12.73 4.73 -16.26
C MET A 1 13.25 3.64 -15.32
N MET A 2 14.58 3.39 -15.33
CA MET A 2 15.26 2.23 -14.72
C MET A 2 16.02 2.56 -13.41
N LEU A 3 15.77 3.71 -12.79
CA LEU A 3 16.62 4.23 -11.70
C LEU A 3 16.37 3.63 -10.31
N TYR A 4 15.37 2.75 -10.14
CA TYR A 4 14.93 2.29 -8.81
C TYR A 4 15.31 0.84 -8.48
N ARG A 5 15.74 0.04 -9.47
CA ARG A 5 15.94 -1.41 -9.27
C ARG A 5 17.08 -1.74 -8.30
N HIS A 6 18.06 -0.87 -8.16
CA HIS A 6 19.17 -1.01 -7.20
C HIS A 6 18.80 -0.58 -5.78
N MET A 7 17.64 0.09 -5.61
CA MET A 7 17.13 0.55 -4.32
C MET A 7 16.03 -0.36 -3.75
N VAL A 8 15.82 -1.53 -4.36
CA VAL A 8 14.88 -2.53 -3.86
C VAL A 8 15.43 -3.08 -2.55
N ARG A 9 14.98 -2.48 -1.45
CA ARG A 9 15.21 -3.00 -0.10
C ARG A 9 14.68 -4.42 0.00
N ASP A 10 15.34 -5.25 0.80
CA ASP A 10 14.90 -6.61 1.07
C ASP A 10 13.43 -6.60 1.51
N SER A 11 12.61 -7.33 0.76
CA SER A 11 11.17 -7.49 1.01
C SER A 11 10.82 -8.90 1.48
N SER A 12 11.83 -9.75 1.74
CA SER A 12 11.67 -11.12 2.27
C SER A 12 10.97 -11.17 3.63
N TRP A 13 11.00 -10.06 4.37
CA TRP A 13 10.30 -9.94 5.64
C TRP A 13 8.78 -10.08 5.49
N ILE A 14 8.22 -9.74 4.32
CA ILE A 14 6.78 -9.89 4.05
C ILE A 14 6.39 -11.37 4.08
N GLU A 15 7.23 -12.26 3.54
CA GLU A 15 7.02 -13.71 3.59
C GLU A 15 7.12 -14.25 5.02
N ARG A 16 8.03 -13.67 5.82
CA ARG A 16 8.13 -14.00 7.24
C ARG A 16 6.86 -13.60 7.97
N GLU A 17 6.31 -12.41 7.71
CA GLU A 17 5.04 -11.98 8.32
C GLU A 17 3.84 -12.82 7.86
N ALA A 18 3.80 -13.20 6.58
CA ALA A 18 2.80 -14.12 6.05
C ALA A 18 2.83 -15.50 6.74
N SER A 19 4.00 -15.91 7.24
CA SER A 19 4.22 -17.21 7.89
C SER A 19 4.29 -17.14 9.42
N SER A 20 4.37 -15.94 10.01
CA SER A 20 4.64 -15.75 11.45
C SER A 20 3.41 -15.88 12.35
N GLY A 21 2.22 -16.11 11.76
CA GLY A 21 0.93 -16.04 12.45
C GLY A 21 0.49 -14.62 12.81
N LYS A 22 1.27 -13.60 12.44
CA LYS A 22 0.95 -12.18 12.68
C LYS A 22 0.20 -11.53 11.51
N SER A 23 0.14 -12.18 10.36
CA SER A 23 -0.74 -11.76 9.27
C SER A 23 -2.20 -11.93 9.68
N LEU A 24 -3.02 -10.93 9.38
CA LEU A 24 -4.47 -11.01 9.56
C LEU A 24 -5.14 -11.93 8.53
N TYR A 25 -4.48 -12.08 7.36
CA TYR A 25 -4.96 -12.87 6.23
C TYR A 25 -3.82 -13.10 5.23
N HIS A 26 -3.87 -14.22 4.52
CA HIS A 26 -2.92 -14.57 3.46
C HIS A 26 -3.59 -15.53 2.47
N ASP A 27 -3.47 -15.25 1.18
CA ASP A 27 -3.81 -16.15 0.07
C ASP A 27 -2.70 -16.14 -1.01
N ASP A 28 -2.95 -16.74 -2.17
CA ASP A 28 -1.96 -16.81 -3.25
C ASP A 28 -1.58 -15.44 -3.85
N ASP A 29 -2.41 -14.41 -3.68
CA ASP A 29 -2.27 -13.10 -4.32
C ASP A 29 -1.82 -12.01 -3.33
N ILE A 30 -2.27 -12.06 -2.06
CA ILE A 30 -2.11 -10.97 -1.09
C ILE A 30 -1.76 -11.44 0.32
N VAL A 31 -1.08 -10.57 1.08
CA VAL A 31 -0.82 -10.72 2.52
C VAL A 31 -1.31 -9.46 3.24
N ILE A 32 -2.13 -9.62 4.28
CA ILE A 32 -2.62 -8.53 5.12
C ILE A 32 -1.87 -8.56 6.45
N VAL A 33 -1.18 -7.47 6.79
CA VAL A 33 -0.32 -7.35 7.97
C VAL A 33 -0.78 -6.17 8.82
N LEU A 34 -0.96 -6.40 10.12
CA LEU A 34 -1.16 -5.34 11.10
C LEU A 34 0.20 -4.72 11.44
N LYS A 35 0.36 -3.41 11.19
CA LYS A 35 1.67 -2.74 11.33
C LYS A 35 1.97 -2.31 12.77
N GLU A 36 0.97 -1.83 13.50
CA GLU A 36 1.13 -1.34 14.87
C GLU A 36 0.27 -2.15 15.84
N HIS A 37 0.86 -2.52 16.97
CA HIS A 37 0.13 -3.11 18.09
C HIS A 37 -0.84 -2.06 18.62
N HIS A 38 -2.13 -2.35 18.52
CA HIS A 38 -3.17 -1.60 19.23
C HIS A 38 -3.32 -2.20 20.63
N GLU A 39 -3.66 -1.37 21.61
CA GLU A 39 -4.25 -1.87 22.84
C GLU A 39 -5.66 -2.38 22.51
N GLU A 40 -6.05 -3.51 23.11
CA GLU A 40 -7.41 -4.06 22.93
C GLU A 40 -8.45 -2.97 23.20
N GLY A 41 -9.26 -2.64 22.19
CA GLY A 41 -10.35 -1.68 22.30
C GLY A 41 -10.08 -0.26 21.79
N ASP A 42 -8.84 0.11 21.40
CA ASP A 42 -8.58 1.39 20.71
C ASP A 42 -8.03 1.19 19.29
N PHE A 43 -8.95 1.03 18.34
CA PHE A 43 -8.63 0.88 16.92
C PHE A 43 -8.48 2.22 16.17
N ARG A 44 -8.56 3.37 16.85
CA ARG A 44 -8.44 4.68 16.19
C ARG A 44 -7.05 4.91 15.60
N ARG A 45 -6.06 4.14 16.06
CA ARG A 45 -4.68 4.14 15.57
C ARG A 45 -4.34 2.91 14.73
N LEU A 46 -5.36 2.17 14.27
CA LEU A 46 -5.15 1.00 13.44
C LEU A 46 -4.43 1.39 12.14
N HIS A 47 -3.29 0.75 11.89
CA HIS A 47 -2.58 0.82 10.62
C HIS A 47 -2.37 -0.59 10.05
N VAL A 48 -3.01 -0.89 8.94
CA VAL A 48 -2.92 -2.16 8.23
C VAL A 48 -2.28 -1.97 6.87
N LEU A 49 -1.48 -2.94 6.47
CA LEU A 49 -0.82 -3.01 5.18
C LEU A 49 -1.32 -4.24 4.43
N THR A 50 -1.62 -4.07 3.14
CA THR A 50 -1.95 -5.19 2.24
C THR A 50 -0.92 -5.24 1.15
N PHE A 51 -0.05 -6.25 1.18
CA PHE A 51 1.00 -6.47 0.20
C PHE A 51 0.54 -7.47 -0.85
N VAL A 52 1.08 -7.34 -2.06
CA VAL A 52 1.05 -8.44 -3.03
C VAL A 52 2.07 -9.52 -2.65
N THR A 53 1.77 -10.78 -2.95
CA THR A 53 2.68 -11.92 -2.74
C THR A 53 3.79 -11.98 -3.79
N THR A 54 4.69 -12.96 -3.65
CA THR A 54 5.73 -13.24 -4.66
C THR A 54 5.19 -13.53 -6.06
N LYS A 55 3.92 -13.96 -6.18
CA LYS A 55 3.24 -14.15 -7.46
C LYS A 55 3.19 -12.87 -8.30
N HIS A 56 3.10 -11.70 -7.65
CA HIS A 56 3.03 -10.38 -8.28
C HIS A 56 4.23 -9.48 -7.90
N GLN A 57 5.38 -10.09 -7.61
CA GLN A 57 6.60 -9.37 -7.17
C GLN A 57 7.14 -8.34 -8.18
N ASN A 58 6.67 -8.38 -9.42
CA ASN A 58 7.01 -7.40 -10.47
C ASN A 58 6.26 -6.07 -10.32
N ILE A 59 5.24 -5.99 -9.46
CA ILE A 59 4.53 -4.75 -9.16
C ILE A 59 5.25 -4.08 -7.98
N LEU A 60 6.12 -3.11 -8.27
CA LEU A 60 6.99 -2.49 -7.27
C LEU A 60 6.37 -1.21 -6.70
N SER A 61 5.63 -0.47 -7.53
CA SER A 61 4.98 0.78 -7.15
C SER A 61 3.77 1.08 -8.03
N VAL A 62 3.11 2.20 -7.75
CA VAL A 62 2.02 2.73 -8.59
C VAL A 62 2.43 2.93 -10.06
N ARG A 63 3.72 3.13 -10.36
CA ARG A 63 4.24 3.27 -11.74
C ARG A 63 4.13 1.99 -12.57
N ASP A 64 4.00 0.84 -11.93
CA ASP A 64 3.85 -0.44 -12.62
C ASP A 64 2.38 -0.79 -12.89
N LEU A 65 1.44 -0.04 -12.30
CA LEU A 65 0.00 -0.31 -12.43
C LEU A 65 -0.55 0.14 -13.78
N ASN A 66 -1.44 -0.69 -14.32
CA ASN A 66 -2.21 -0.45 -15.54
C ASN A 66 -3.56 -1.18 -15.45
N GLU A 67 -4.36 -1.15 -16.51
CA GLU A 67 -5.70 -1.77 -16.53
C GLU A 67 -5.72 -3.26 -16.15
N SER A 68 -4.69 -4.04 -16.49
CA SER A 68 -4.65 -5.48 -16.18
C SER A 68 -4.57 -5.76 -14.68
N HIS A 69 -4.19 -4.76 -13.89
CA HIS A 69 -4.07 -4.87 -12.44
C HIS A 69 -5.36 -4.51 -11.70
N LEU A 70 -6.36 -3.91 -12.36
CA LEU A 70 -7.62 -3.52 -11.71
C LEU A 70 -8.30 -4.67 -10.94
N PRO A 71 -8.40 -5.91 -11.47
CA PRO A 71 -8.99 -7.02 -10.71
C PRO A 71 -8.25 -7.32 -9.40
N LEU A 72 -6.90 -7.31 -9.43
CA LEU A 72 -6.08 -7.51 -8.23
C LEU A 72 -6.27 -6.38 -7.23
N LEU A 73 -6.23 -5.12 -7.69
CA LEU A 73 -6.41 -3.94 -6.85
C LEU A 73 -7.77 -3.92 -6.14
N ILE A 74 -8.84 -4.25 -6.86
CA ILE A 74 -10.19 -4.34 -6.31
C ILE A 74 -10.28 -5.50 -5.30
N SER A 75 -9.68 -6.65 -5.62
CA SER A 75 -9.61 -7.79 -4.70
C SER A 75 -8.88 -7.44 -3.40
N MET A 76 -7.71 -6.80 -3.49
CA MET A 76 -6.95 -6.31 -2.34
C MET A 76 -7.81 -5.41 -1.43
N TYR A 77 -8.55 -4.46 -2.01
CA TYR A 77 -9.41 -3.57 -1.22
C TYR A 77 -10.57 -4.32 -0.55
N ASN A 78 -11.29 -5.12 -1.32
CA ASN A 78 -12.46 -5.84 -0.83
C ASN A 78 -12.08 -6.85 0.26
N GLN A 79 -11.04 -7.64 0.03
CA GLN A 79 -10.60 -8.65 0.99
C GLN A 79 -10.11 -8.01 2.29
N THR A 80 -9.34 -6.93 2.21
CA THR A 80 -8.88 -6.23 3.41
C THR A 80 -10.03 -5.62 4.19
N THR A 81 -10.97 -4.94 3.53
CA THR A 81 -12.11 -4.34 4.22
C THR A 81 -13.01 -5.38 4.87
N VAL A 82 -13.20 -6.55 4.26
CA VAL A 82 -13.91 -7.69 4.89
C VAL A 82 -13.17 -8.20 6.13
N VAL A 83 -11.86 -8.39 6.04
CA VAL A 83 -11.03 -8.84 7.18
C VAL A 83 -11.10 -7.83 8.33
N LEU A 84 -10.99 -6.53 8.06
CA LEU A 84 -11.05 -5.49 9.08
C LEU A 84 -12.43 -5.37 9.71
N MET A 85 -13.50 -5.50 8.93
CA MET A 85 -14.87 -5.52 9.45
C MET A 85 -15.11 -6.73 10.37
N ASN A 86 -14.60 -7.91 9.99
CA ASN A 86 -14.81 -9.14 10.76
C ASN A 86 -13.98 -9.19 12.04
N LEU A 87 -12.73 -8.74 12.00
CA LEU A 87 -11.81 -8.82 13.15
C LEU A 87 -11.94 -7.62 14.10
N PHE A 88 -12.24 -6.43 13.58
CA PHE A 88 -12.18 -5.18 14.35
C PHE A 88 -13.48 -4.37 14.30
N HIS A 89 -14.50 -4.84 13.59
CA HIS A 89 -15.80 -4.16 13.45
C HIS A 89 -15.71 -2.74 12.86
N ILE A 90 -14.71 -2.49 12.02
CA ILE A 90 -14.50 -1.18 11.38
C ILE A 90 -15.19 -1.17 10.03
N HIS A 91 -16.11 -0.22 9.83
CA HIS A 91 -16.81 -0.10 8.57
C HIS A 91 -15.86 0.45 7.47
N PRO A 92 -15.96 0.01 6.20
CA PRO A 92 -15.10 0.51 5.12
C PRO A 92 -15.10 2.04 4.94
N LYS A 93 -16.22 2.69 5.29
CA LYS A 93 -16.37 4.17 5.26
C LYS A 93 -15.54 4.90 6.32
N GLU A 94 -15.11 4.19 7.36
CA GLU A 94 -14.23 4.71 8.42
C GLU A 94 -12.76 4.51 8.08
N LEU A 95 -12.45 3.93 6.91
CA LEU A 95 -11.10 3.65 6.46
C LEU A 95 -10.67 4.61 5.33
N ARG A 96 -9.46 5.13 5.48
CA ARG A 96 -8.69 5.74 4.40
C ARG A 96 -7.81 4.65 3.77
N CYS A 97 -7.92 4.47 2.45
CA CYS A 97 -7.07 3.56 1.68
C CYS A 97 -6.21 4.33 0.67
N PHE A 98 -4.90 4.10 0.68
CA PHE A 98 -3.96 4.83 -0.15
C PHE A 98 -2.66 4.04 -0.40
N VAL A 99 -1.87 4.48 -1.38
CA VAL A 99 -0.51 3.99 -1.62
C VAL A 99 0.49 5.12 -1.43
N HIS A 100 1.74 4.77 -1.09
CA HIS A 100 2.83 5.74 -1.10
C HIS A 100 3.50 5.85 -2.47
N TYR A 101 3.85 7.07 -2.87
CA TYR A 101 4.82 7.33 -3.92
C TYR A 101 5.79 8.45 -3.47
N VAL A 102 7.09 8.20 -3.37
CA VAL A 102 7.81 6.92 -3.61
C VAL A 102 7.55 5.94 -2.44
N PRO A 103 7.38 4.62 -2.69
CA PRO A 103 7.12 3.65 -1.62
C PRO A 103 8.34 3.43 -0.73
N SER A 104 8.11 3.09 0.55
CA SER A 104 9.18 2.74 1.49
C SER A 104 9.78 1.34 1.27
N VAL A 105 9.02 0.46 0.63
CA VAL A 105 9.43 -0.89 0.19
C VAL A 105 8.88 -1.08 -1.22
N PHE A 106 9.75 -1.48 -2.17
CA PHE A 106 9.40 -1.73 -3.57
C PHE A 106 8.74 -3.11 -3.75
N ARG A 107 7.61 -3.29 -3.08
CA ARG A 107 6.63 -4.35 -3.33
C ARG A 107 5.28 -3.71 -3.13
N PHE A 108 4.42 -3.74 -4.15
CA PHE A 108 3.19 -2.96 -4.13
C PHE A 108 2.34 -3.29 -2.91
N HIS A 109 1.84 -2.23 -2.24
CA HIS A 109 1.01 -2.37 -1.07
C HIS A 109 0.04 -1.22 -0.89
N LEU A 110 -1.10 -1.55 -0.30
CA LEU A 110 -2.10 -0.60 0.16
C LEU A 110 -1.91 -0.34 1.66
N HIS A 111 -2.08 0.91 2.06
CA HIS A 111 -2.24 1.32 3.46
C HIS A 111 -3.72 1.47 3.77
N PHE A 112 -4.15 0.93 4.90
CA PHE A 112 -5.47 1.14 5.49
C PHE A 112 -5.32 1.73 6.88
N CYS A 113 -5.98 2.86 7.11
CA CYS A 113 -5.98 3.54 8.40
C CYS A 113 -7.37 4.09 8.71
N CYS A 114 -7.74 4.18 9.97
CA CYS A 114 -8.96 4.88 10.36
C CYS A 114 -8.91 6.35 9.93
N THR A 115 -10.05 6.92 9.56
CA THR A 115 -10.15 8.32 9.08
C THR A 115 -9.70 9.34 10.12
N GLU A 116 -9.88 9.02 11.41
CA GLU A 116 -9.42 9.83 12.54
C GLU A 116 -7.89 9.83 12.71
N MET A 117 -7.20 8.82 12.16
CA MET A 117 -5.76 8.73 12.25
C MET A 117 -5.10 9.79 11.36
N ILE A 118 -4.20 10.56 11.97
CA ILE A 118 -3.39 11.58 11.30
C ILE A 118 -1.92 11.26 11.57
N GLY A 119 -1.11 11.25 10.51
CA GLY A 119 0.32 11.01 10.63
C GLY A 119 1.09 11.53 9.41
N PRO A 120 2.42 11.72 9.53
CA PRO A 120 3.24 12.34 8.49
C PRO A 120 3.27 11.55 7.18
N ASN A 121 3.02 10.23 7.24
CA ASN A 121 3.00 9.37 6.06
C ASN A 121 1.71 9.52 5.23
N MET A 122 0.70 10.20 5.76
CA MET A 122 -0.61 10.36 5.12
C MET A 122 -0.74 11.67 4.34
N MET A 123 0.35 12.43 4.22
CA MET A 123 0.35 13.77 3.67
C MET A 123 0.26 13.77 2.14
N ILE A 124 -0.32 14.84 1.60
CA ILE A 124 -0.32 15.16 0.16
C ILE A 124 1.12 15.19 -0.34
N GLY A 125 1.34 14.68 -1.56
CA GLY A 125 2.69 14.52 -2.11
C GLY A 125 3.40 13.25 -1.65
N ARG A 126 2.78 12.42 -0.82
CA ARG A 126 3.25 11.05 -0.56
C ARG A 126 2.14 10.02 -0.73
N ALA A 127 0.97 10.28 -0.17
CA ALA A 127 -0.18 9.40 -0.26
C ALA A 127 -0.99 9.69 -1.54
N ILE A 128 -1.36 8.64 -2.27
CA ILE A 128 -2.29 8.68 -3.41
C ILE A 128 -3.49 7.81 -3.05
N GLN A 129 -4.70 8.38 -3.09
CA GLN A 129 -5.90 7.64 -2.69
C GLN A 129 -6.17 6.48 -3.62
N PHE A 130 -6.59 5.35 -3.05
CA PHE A 130 -6.84 4.12 -3.80
C PHE A 130 -7.91 4.30 -4.89
N HIS A 131 -9.02 4.97 -4.57
CA HIS A 131 -10.08 5.20 -5.56
C HIS A 131 -9.66 6.14 -6.69
N ASP A 132 -8.75 7.10 -6.42
CA ASP A 132 -8.16 7.92 -7.48
C ASP A 132 -7.31 7.06 -8.42
N ILE A 133 -6.56 6.07 -7.90
CA ILE A 133 -5.78 5.13 -8.73
C ILE A 133 -6.69 4.33 -9.66
N ILE A 134 -7.76 3.76 -9.10
CA ILE A 134 -8.74 3.00 -9.89
C ILE A 134 -9.35 3.89 -10.99
N ASN A 135 -9.79 5.09 -10.63
CA ASN A 135 -10.39 6.03 -11.57
C ASN A 135 -9.39 6.45 -12.67
N ASN A 136 -8.17 6.82 -12.29
CA ASN A 136 -7.14 7.25 -13.22
C ASN A 136 -6.79 6.17 -14.26
N ILE A 137 -6.64 4.92 -13.81
CA ILE A 137 -6.38 3.78 -14.71
C ILE A 137 -7.60 3.51 -15.60
N SER A 138 -8.82 3.64 -15.07
CA SER A 138 -10.05 3.45 -15.85
C SER A 138 -10.22 4.52 -16.94
N VAL A 139 -9.75 5.74 -16.69
CA VAL A 139 -9.73 6.84 -17.68
C VAL A 139 -8.63 6.64 -18.71
N LYS A 140 -7.44 6.20 -18.29
CA LYS A 140 -6.29 5.93 -19.16
C LYS A 140 -5.53 4.69 -18.67
N PRO A 141 -5.53 3.58 -19.44
CA PRO A 141 -4.95 2.30 -18.99
C PRO A 141 -3.49 2.34 -18.53
N ASP A 142 -2.68 3.25 -19.05
CA ASP A 142 -1.25 3.46 -18.74
C ASP A 142 -0.98 4.81 -18.04
N TYR A 143 -1.99 5.35 -17.33
CA TYR A 143 -1.93 6.68 -16.71
C TYR A 143 -0.65 6.90 -15.90
N TYR A 144 -0.30 5.95 -15.03
CA TYR A 144 0.83 6.09 -14.12
C TYR A 144 2.20 5.93 -14.79
N GLN A 145 2.26 5.47 -16.04
CA GLN A 145 3.50 5.41 -16.82
C GLN A 145 3.81 6.74 -17.50
N ILE A 146 2.78 7.53 -17.80
CA ILE A 146 2.91 8.73 -18.64
C ILE A 146 2.90 10.04 -17.85
N VAL A 147 2.18 10.11 -16.72
CA VAL A 147 2.02 11.37 -15.99
C VAL A 147 3.26 11.73 -15.17
N ASN A 148 3.53 13.02 -15.05
CA ASN A 148 4.45 13.52 -14.03
C ASN A 148 3.78 13.41 -12.67
N MET A 149 4.49 12.83 -11.69
CA MET A 149 3.98 12.66 -10.34
C MET A 149 4.82 13.49 -9.40
N THR A 150 4.17 14.39 -8.67
CA THR A 150 4.79 15.10 -7.56
C THR A 150 4.96 14.16 -6.38
N TYR A 151 6.14 14.17 -5.77
CA TYR A 151 6.42 13.42 -4.55
C TYR A 151 7.21 14.27 -3.56
N SER A 152 7.12 13.92 -2.28
CA SER A 152 7.88 14.54 -1.19
C SER A 152 8.67 13.47 -0.45
N LEU A 153 9.97 13.70 -0.34
CA LEU A 153 10.89 12.85 0.41
C LEU A 153 11.25 13.56 1.72
N ARG A 154 11.44 12.78 2.77
CA ARG A 154 11.99 13.33 4.01
C ARG A 154 13.50 13.48 3.81
N SER A 155 14.08 14.53 4.38
CA SER A 155 15.53 14.78 4.29
C SER A 155 16.38 13.68 4.93
N ASP A 156 15.80 12.85 5.81
CA ASP A 156 16.43 11.70 6.44
C ASP A 156 16.14 10.36 5.72
N ASP A 157 15.37 10.37 4.62
CA ASP A 157 15.13 9.20 3.79
C ASP A 157 16.30 9.02 2.82
N GLU A 158 16.87 7.82 2.74
CA GLU A 158 17.98 7.51 1.80
C GLU A 158 17.61 7.85 0.35
N LEU A 159 16.33 7.73 -0.01
CA LEU A 159 15.83 8.10 -1.33
C LEU A 159 16.03 9.59 -1.64
N PHE A 160 16.09 10.46 -0.64
CA PHE A 160 16.27 11.91 -0.81
C PHE A 160 17.55 12.21 -1.60
N TYR A 161 18.64 11.54 -1.27
CA TYR A 161 19.95 11.72 -1.90
C TYR A 161 20.10 11.02 -3.25
N CYS A 162 19.14 10.18 -3.64
CA CYS A 162 19.16 9.49 -4.93
C CYS A 162 18.54 10.31 -6.07
N PHE A 163 17.83 11.41 -5.76
CA PHE A 163 17.15 12.28 -6.73
C PHE A 163 17.67 13.73 -6.75
N GLU A 164 18.78 14.01 -6.07
CA GLU A 164 19.59 15.23 -6.28
C GLU A 164 20.63 15.04 -7.40
#